data_AF-N9F7E4-F1
#
_entry.id   AF-N9F7E4-F1
#
_cell.length_a   1.000
_cell.length_b   1.000
_cell.length_c   1.000
_cell.angle_alpha   90.00
_cell.angle_beta   90.00
_cell.angle_gamma   90.00
#
_symmetry.space_group_name_H-M   'P 1'
#
loop_
_entity.id
_entity.type
_entity.pdbx_description
1 polymer ?
#
loop_
_entity_poly.entity_id
_entity_poly.type
_entity_poly.pdbx_seq_one_letter_code
_entity_poly.pdbx_strand_id
1 'polypeptide(L)'
;MKKKSKLDQDTLFVKLLFKSSSEVTDDEVDYYRKYPDQIDQVTAPINIHKVFLWTGALLGIVVVAVAKFLKFSGTLDFLSEGVLEFVIDIIYESGIALIGAAVTAYMLGVLLNKQQENALKWREEIRRRIKENEQ
;
A
#
# COMPACT_ATOMS: atom_id res chain seq x y z
N MET A 1 -23.13 -15.66 16.89
CA MET A 1 -22.37 -14.64 16.10
C MET A 1 -20.90 -14.68 16.54
N LYS A 2 -20.02 -15.35 15.78
CA LYS A 2 -18.57 -15.32 16.03
C LYS A 2 -17.98 -14.11 15.29
N LYS A 3 -17.35 -13.19 16.01
CA LYS A 3 -16.47 -12.15 15.44
C LYS A 3 -15.35 -12.85 14.67
N LYS A 4 -15.49 -13.00 13.35
CA LYS A 4 -14.34 -13.28 12.47
C LYS A 4 -13.57 -11.97 12.36
N SER A 5 -12.49 -11.90 13.14
CA SER A 5 -11.67 -10.72 13.37
C SER A 5 -10.89 -10.34 12.10
N LYS A 6 -10.48 -9.07 12.01
CA LYS A 6 -9.62 -8.49 10.96
C LYS A 6 -8.47 -9.39 10.48
N LEU A 7 -8.00 -10.31 11.32
CA LEU A 7 -7.02 -11.35 11.00
C LEU A 7 -7.37 -12.21 9.77
N ASP A 8 -8.65 -12.55 9.56
CA ASP A 8 -9.06 -13.37 8.40
C ASP A 8 -8.94 -12.56 7.09
N GLN A 9 -9.25 -11.26 7.18
CA GLN A 9 -9.17 -10.32 6.07
C GLN A 9 -7.70 -10.06 5.68
N ASP A 10 -6.83 -9.76 6.64
CA ASP A 10 -5.40 -9.51 6.39
C ASP A 10 -4.71 -10.74 5.76
N THR A 11 -5.09 -11.95 6.18
CA THR A 11 -4.55 -13.21 5.62
C THR A 11 -4.97 -13.41 4.16
N LEU A 12 -6.23 -13.10 3.84
CA LEU A 12 -6.74 -13.17 2.47
C LEU A 12 -6.08 -12.12 1.55
N PHE A 13 -5.84 -10.90 2.04
CA PHE A 13 -5.12 -9.86 1.28
C PHE A 13 -3.68 -10.26 0.96
N VAL A 14 -2.93 -10.80 1.94
CA VAL A 14 -1.56 -11.30 1.69
C VAL A 14 -1.59 -12.45 0.69
N LYS A 15 -2.54 -13.39 0.85
CA LYS A 15 -2.70 -14.49 -0.10
C LYS A 15 -2.99 -13.97 -1.51
N LEU A 16 -3.82 -12.95 -1.67
CA LEU A 16 -4.15 -12.34 -2.97
C LEU A 16 -2.96 -11.60 -3.61
N LEU A 17 -2.19 -10.84 -2.81
CA LEU A 17 -1.00 -10.12 -3.29
C LEU A 17 0.14 -11.05 -3.76
N PHE A 18 0.21 -12.26 -3.20
CA PHE A 18 1.19 -13.28 -3.60
C PHE A 18 0.59 -14.39 -4.50
N LYS A 19 -0.72 -14.34 -4.84
CA LYS A 19 -1.34 -15.30 -5.76
C LYS A 19 -0.96 -14.92 -7.19
N SER A 20 -0.07 -15.71 -7.79
CA SER A 20 0.38 -15.56 -9.18
C SER A 20 -0.66 -16.02 -10.22
N SER A 21 -1.82 -16.54 -9.81
CA SER A 21 -2.79 -17.14 -10.72
C SER A 21 -4.17 -16.50 -10.57
N SER A 22 -4.78 -16.21 -11.71
CA SER A 22 -6.11 -15.63 -11.92
C SER A 22 -7.27 -16.59 -11.58
N GLU A 23 -6.96 -17.74 -10.99
CA GLU A 23 -7.93 -18.81 -10.76
C GLU A 23 -8.73 -18.53 -9.48
N VAL A 24 -10.02 -18.28 -9.67
CA VAL A 24 -10.99 -18.01 -8.60
C VAL A 24 -11.34 -19.34 -7.94
N THR A 25 -11.12 -19.41 -6.64
CA THR A 25 -11.35 -20.62 -5.83
C THR A 25 -12.79 -20.62 -5.33
N ASP A 26 -13.43 -21.78 -5.20
CA ASP A 26 -14.83 -21.88 -4.73
C ASP A 26 -15.04 -21.23 -3.35
N ASP A 27 -14.04 -21.25 -2.48
CA ASP A 27 -14.05 -20.55 -1.19
C ASP A 27 -14.11 -19.02 -1.33
N GLU A 28 -13.49 -18.44 -2.37
CA GLU A 28 -13.54 -17.01 -2.67
C GLU A 28 -14.93 -16.64 -3.21
N VAL A 29 -15.52 -17.49 -4.05
CA VAL A 29 -16.89 -17.29 -4.57
C VAL A 29 -17.92 -17.30 -3.44
N ASP A 30 -17.84 -18.25 -2.52
CA ASP A 30 -18.82 -18.37 -1.43
C ASP A 30 -18.68 -17.26 -0.38
N TYR A 31 -17.45 -16.77 -0.16
CA TYR A 31 -17.20 -15.59 0.67
C TYR A 31 -17.75 -14.30 0.05
N TYR A 32 -17.46 -14.03 -1.23
CA TYR A 32 -17.92 -12.81 -1.90
C TYR A 32 -19.40 -12.84 -2.30
N ARG A 33 -20.01 -14.01 -2.46
CA ARG A 33 -21.47 -14.13 -2.58
C ARG A 33 -22.21 -13.56 -1.37
N LYS A 34 -21.58 -13.63 -0.18
CA LYS A 34 -22.13 -13.13 1.08
C LYS A 34 -21.85 -11.64 1.33
N TYR A 35 -20.82 -11.10 0.67
CA TYR A 35 -20.38 -9.71 0.77
C TYR A 35 -19.95 -9.17 -0.60
N PRO A 36 -20.90 -8.98 -1.54
CA PRO A 36 -20.60 -8.60 -2.91
C PRO A 36 -19.98 -7.20 -3.04
N ASP A 37 -20.24 -6.33 -2.06
CA ASP A 37 -19.68 -4.98 -1.92
C ASP A 37 -18.18 -4.93 -1.62
N GLN A 38 -17.62 -6.04 -1.11
CA GLN A 38 -16.20 -6.10 -0.75
C GLN A 38 -15.28 -6.39 -1.95
N ILE A 39 -15.82 -6.86 -3.08
CA ILE A 39 -15.03 -7.10 -4.30
C ILE A 39 -14.38 -5.78 -4.78
N ASP A 40 -15.14 -4.68 -4.77
CA ASP A 40 -14.67 -3.34 -5.13
C ASP A 40 -13.72 -2.75 -4.06
N GLN A 41 -13.85 -3.21 -2.82
CA GLN A 41 -13.05 -2.71 -1.68
C GLN A 41 -11.67 -3.38 -1.60
N VAL A 42 -11.56 -4.63 -2.06
CA VAL A 42 -10.31 -5.40 -2.10
C VAL A 42 -9.45 -5.00 -3.31
N THR A 43 -10.09 -4.56 -4.39
CA THR A 43 -9.44 -3.97 -5.57
C THR A 43 -9.16 -2.48 -5.42
N ALA A 44 -9.63 -1.84 -4.36
CA ALA A 44 -9.38 -0.43 -4.11
C ALA A 44 -7.85 -0.19 -4.01
N PRO A 45 -7.29 0.72 -4.84
CA PRO A 45 -5.84 0.89 -4.99
C PRO A 45 -5.12 1.16 -3.67
N ILE A 46 -5.83 1.73 -2.69
CA ILE A 46 -5.36 2.02 -1.34
C ILE A 46 -4.84 0.80 -0.56
N ASN A 47 -5.43 -0.39 -0.71
CA ASN A 47 -5.02 -1.55 0.09
C ASN A 47 -3.72 -2.18 -0.45
N ILE A 48 -3.58 -2.24 -1.78
CA ILE A 48 -2.32 -2.63 -2.43
C ILE A 48 -1.22 -1.58 -2.14
N HIS A 49 -1.58 -0.29 -2.16
CA HIS A 49 -0.64 0.80 -1.84
C HIS A 49 -0.21 0.80 -0.36
N LYS A 50 -1.06 0.39 0.59
CA LYS A 50 -0.67 0.28 2.01
C LYS A 50 0.42 -0.77 2.24
N VAL A 51 0.36 -1.90 1.54
CA VAL A 51 1.40 -2.94 1.66
C VAL A 51 2.69 -2.45 1.02
N PHE A 52 2.62 -1.88 -0.19
CA PHE A 52 3.78 -1.26 -0.83
C PHE A 52 4.40 -0.14 0.03
N LEU A 53 3.58 0.67 0.69
CA LEU A 53 4.01 1.71 1.62
C LEU A 53 4.80 1.12 2.80
N TRP A 54 4.23 0.11 3.46
CA TRP A 54 4.86 -0.50 4.63
C TRP A 54 6.16 -1.22 4.27
N THR A 55 6.17 -1.97 3.17
CA THR A 55 7.36 -2.65 2.66
C THR A 55 8.42 -1.65 2.22
N GLY A 56 8.05 -0.60 1.47
CA GLY A 56 8.96 0.44 1.00
C GLY A 56 9.55 1.28 2.14
N ALA A 57 8.74 1.65 3.12
CA ALA A 57 9.20 2.38 4.31
C ALA A 57 10.14 1.51 5.17
N LEU A 58 9.79 0.24 5.39
CA LEU A 58 10.64 -0.68 6.16
C LEU A 58 11.97 -0.96 5.44
N LEU A 59 11.95 -1.15 4.12
CA LEU A 59 13.14 -1.29 3.30
C LEU A 59 14.03 -0.03 3.39
N GLY A 60 13.43 1.16 3.26
CA GLY A 60 14.15 2.43 3.37
C GLY A 60 14.82 2.61 4.75
N ILE A 61 14.12 2.28 5.84
CA ILE A 61 14.68 2.32 7.19
C ILE A 61 15.86 1.36 7.33
N VAL A 62 15.72 0.12 6.83
CA VAL A 62 16.80 -0.87 6.87
C VAL A 62 18.02 -0.39 6.07
N VAL A 63 17.81 0.15 4.87
CA VAL A 63 18.89 0.69 4.03
C VAL A 63 19.63 1.84 4.74
N VAL A 64 18.90 2.79 5.34
CA VAL A 64 19.49 3.90 6.09
C VAL A 64 20.24 3.39 7.33
N ALA A 65 19.71 2.40 8.04
CA ALA A 65 20.35 1.80 9.20
C ALA A 65 21.66 1.08 8.81
N VAL A 66 21.65 0.31 7.71
CA VAL A 66 22.83 -0.35 7.16
C VAL A 66 23.87 0.68 6.72
N ALA A 67 23.48 1.76 6.05
CA ALA A 67 24.39 2.82 5.64
C ALA A 67 25.11 3.45 6.86
N LYS A 68 24.35 3.78 7.91
CA LYS A 68 24.94 4.29 9.16
C LYS A 68 25.83 3.25 9.86
N PHE A 69 25.42 1.99 9.87
CA PHE A 69 26.20 0.92 10.48
C PHE A 69 27.54 0.70 9.75
N LEU A 70 27.53 0.71 8.43
CA LEU A 70 28.74 0.64 7.61
C LEU A 70 29.67 1.84 7.84
N LYS A 71 29.10 3.06 7.97
CA LYS A 71 29.88 4.27 8.29
C LYS A 71 30.61 4.18 9.63
N PHE A 72 29.97 3.64 10.68
CA PHE A 72 30.51 3.62 12.03
C PHE A 72 31.30 2.36 12.40
N SER A 73 31.16 1.27 11.63
CA SER A 73 31.78 -0.01 11.95
C SER A 73 33.26 -0.13 11.53
N GLY A 74 33.81 0.85 10.79
CA GLY A 74 35.20 0.81 10.30
C GLY A 74 35.50 -0.35 9.35
N THR A 75 34.47 -1.10 8.94
CA THR A 75 34.63 -2.30 8.07
C THR A 75 35.07 -1.95 6.65
N LEU A 76 35.01 -0.67 6.28
CA LEU A 76 35.38 -0.15 4.97
C LEU A 76 36.61 0.79 5.01
N ASP A 77 37.41 0.76 6.08
CA ASP A 77 38.65 1.57 6.24
C ASP A 77 39.73 1.30 5.17
N PHE A 78 39.53 0.29 4.33
CA PHE A 78 40.39 0.00 3.17
C PHE A 78 40.03 0.83 1.92
N LEU A 79 38.86 1.46 1.89
CA LEU A 79 38.45 2.39 0.83
C LEU A 79 38.98 3.80 1.16
N SER A 80 39.28 4.60 0.12
CA SER A 80 39.65 5.99 0.38
C SER A 80 38.46 6.73 1.02
N GLU A 81 38.76 7.62 1.96
CA GLU A 81 37.76 8.33 2.75
C GLU A 81 36.70 9.03 1.88
N GLY A 82 37.12 9.63 0.75
CA GLY A 82 36.21 10.26 -0.21
C GLY A 82 35.33 9.28 -1.00
N VAL A 83 35.80 8.06 -1.29
CA VAL A 83 34.99 7.03 -1.95
C VAL A 83 33.96 6.46 -0.98
N LEU A 84 34.36 6.25 0.28
CA LEU A 84 33.47 5.77 1.34
C LEU A 84 32.33 6.77 1.60
N GLU A 85 32.65 8.05 1.76
CA GLU A 85 31.67 9.12 1.97
C GLU A 85 30.66 9.21 0.81
N PHE A 86 31.15 9.18 -0.44
CA PHE A 86 30.30 9.21 -1.62
C PHE A 86 29.32 8.03 -1.71
N VAL A 87 29.78 6.80 -1.42
CA VAL A 87 28.92 5.61 -1.45
C VAL A 87 27.87 5.66 -0.34
N ILE A 88 28.26 6.09 0.87
CA ILE A 88 27.32 6.19 1.99
C ILE A 88 26.25 7.24 1.69
N ASP A 89 26.62 8.39 1.14
CA ASP A 89 25.66 9.45 0.82
C ASP A 89 24.66 9.00 -0.25
N ILE A 90 25.09 8.28 -1.29
CA ILE A 90 24.17 7.70 -2.29
C ILE A 90 23.18 6.72 -1.64
N ILE A 91 23.67 5.80 -0.80
CA ILE A 91 22.80 4.82 -0.13
C ILE A 91 21.83 5.54 0.81
N TYR A 92 22.30 6.56 1.52
CA TYR A 92 21.50 7.35 2.44
C TYR A 92 20.40 8.15 1.72
N GLU A 93 20.76 8.90 0.67
CA GLU A 93 19.81 9.68 -0.13
C GLU A 93 18.80 8.79 -0.85
N SER A 94 19.22 7.64 -1.38
CA SER A 94 18.30 6.68 -2.00
C SER A 94 17.29 6.10 -1.00
N GLY A 95 17.72 5.81 0.24
CA GLY A 95 16.84 5.38 1.32
C GLY A 95 15.79 6.44 1.68
N ILE A 96 16.21 7.70 1.81
CA ILE A 96 15.30 8.82 2.05
C ILE A 96 14.32 9.01 0.89
N ALA A 97 14.82 8.95 -0.35
CA ALA A 97 14.01 9.09 -1.55
C ALA A 97 12.93 7.99 -1.66
N LEU A 98 13.28 6.75 -1.31
CA LEU A 98 12.32 5.63 -1.26
C LEU A 98 11.21 5.87 -0.24
N ILE A 99 11.54 6.38 0.95
CA ILE A 99 10.54 6.73 1.98
C ILE A 99 9.63 7.85 1.46
N GLY A 100 10.19 8.90 0.86
CA GLY A 100 9.44 10.01 0.29
C GLY A 100 8.47 9.54 -0.81
N ALA A 101 8.95 8.73 -1.75
CA ALA A 101 8.14 8.16 -2.82
C ALA A 101 6.99 7.30 -2.28
N ALA A 102 7.26 6.48 -1.26
CA ALA A 102 6.24 5.68 -0.61
C ALA A 102 5.15 6.59 0.00
N VAL A 103 5.53 7.61 0.79
CA VAL A 103 4.58 8.56 1.41
C VAL A 103 3.73 9.27 0.34
N THR A 104 4.36 9.76 -0.73
CA THR A 104 3.63 10.42 -1.83
C THR A 104 2.63 9.47 -2.50
N ALA A 105 3.00 8.23 -2.77
CA ALA A 105 2.10 7.24 -3.36
C ALA A 105 0.90 6.94 -2.44
N TYR A 106 1.12 6.86 -1.13
CA TYR A 106 0.03 6.68 -0.16
C TYR A 106 -0.93 7.89 -0.14
N MET A 107 -0.39 9.10 -0.08
CA MET A 107 -1.21 10.31 -0.11
C MET A 107 -2.08 10.35 -1.36
N LEU A 108 -1.50 10.07 -2.53
CA LEU A 108 -2.24 10.04 -3.79
C LEU A 108 -3.34 8.98 -3.78
N GLY A 109 -3.05 7.77 -3.30
CA GLY A 109 -4.04 6.70 -3.18
C GLY A 109 -5.23 7.06 -2.28
N VAL A 110 -4.97 7.70 -1.12
CA VAL A 110 -6.03 8.15 -0.20
C VAL A 110 -6.88 9.26 -0.82
N LEU A 111 -6.25 10.22 -1.52
CA LEU A 111 -6.97 11.30 -2.19
C LEU A 111 -7.87 10.78 -3.30
N LEU A 112 -7.36 9.88 -4.15
CA LEU A 112 -8.14 9.26 -5.22
C LEU A 112 -9.35 8.49 -4.68
N ASN A 113 -9.17 7.72 -3.60
CA ASN A 113 -10.28 6.98 -3.00
C ASN A 113 -11.37 7.92 -2.45
N LYS A 114 -10.99 9.01 -1.78
CA LYS A 114 -11.95 10.03 -1.31
C LYS A 114 -12.69 10.68 -2.48
N GLN A 115 -12.00 10.96 -3.58
CA GLN A 115 -12.63 11.52 -4.78
C GLN A 115 -13.65 10.55 -5.38
N GLN A 116 -13.31 9.25 -5.45
CA GLN A 116 -14.23 8.22 -5.93
C GLN A 116 -15.46 8.07 -5.03
N GLU A 117 -15.29 8.02 -3.71
CA GLU A 117 -16.41 7.92 -2.76
C GLU A 117 -17.35 9.13 -2.86
N ASN A 118 -16.80 10.33 -2.96
CA ASN A 118 -17.58 11.56 -3.12
C ASN A 118 -18.31 11.60 -4.46
N ALA A 119 -17.68 11.12 -5.54
CA ALA A 119 -18.31 11.03 -6.85
C ALA A 119 -19.47 10.02 -6.86
N LEU A 120 -19.35 8.90 -6.14
CA LEU A 120 -20.43 7.93 -5.97
C LEU A 120 -21.62 8.53 -5.23
N LYS A 121 -21.39 9.16 -4.07
CA LYS A 121 -22.43 9.84 -3.29
C LYS A 121 -23.12 10.93 -4.10
N TRP A 122 -22.35 11.72 -4.85
CA TRP A 122 -22.88 12.75 -5.73
C TRP A 122 -23.79 12.15 -6.83
N ARG A 123 -23.39 11.04 -7.45
CA ARG A 123 -24.21 10.34 -8.46
C ARG A 123 -25.53 9.81 -7.87
N GLU A 124 -25.50 9.26 -6.66
CA GLU A 124 -26.71 8.79 -5.97
C GLU A 124 -27.67 9.94 -5.67
N GLU A 125 -27.14 11.07 -5.18
CA GLU A 125 -27.93 12.26 -4.89
C GLU A 125 -28.58 12.86 -6.15
N ILE A 126 -27.86 12.91 -7.28
CA ILE A 126 -28.45 13.32 -8.57
C ILE A 126 -29.59 12.38 -8.97
N ARG A 127 -29.38 11.06 -8.87
CA ARG A 127 -30.42 10.07 -9.21
C ARG A 127 -31.63 10.18 -8.29
N ARG A 128 -31.44 10.49 -7.00
CA ARG A 128 -32.53 10.76 -6.05
C ARG A 128 -33.35 11.97 -6.47
N ARG A 129 -32.69 13.09 -6.78
CA ARG A 129 -33.36 14.34 -7.19
C ARG A 129 -34.12 14.22 -8.51
N ILE A 130 -33.62 13.45 -9.47
CA ILE A 130 -34.36 13.19 -10.72
C ILE A 130 -35.66 12.45 -10.43
N LYS A 131 -35.62 11.39 -9.60
CA LYS A 131 -36.82 10.64 -9.21
C LYS A 131 -37.83 11.46 -8.43
N GLU A 132 -37.36 12.37 -7.57
CA GLU A 132 -38.23 13.30 -6.82
C GLU A 132 -38.90 14.34 -7.73
N ASN A 133 -38.26 14.73 -8.84
CA ASN A 133 -38.83 15.67 -9.81
C ASN A 133 -39.69 15.01 -10.90
N GLU A 134 -39.67 13.68 -11.03
CA GLU A 134 -40.54 12.92 -11.94
C GLU A 134 -41.88 12.49 -11.29
N GLN A 135 -42.07 12.75 -9.98
CA GLN A 135 -43.34 12.58 -9.26
C GLN A 135 -44.12 13.89 -9.17
#